data_AF-A0A5E5BJN2-F1
#
_entry.id   AF-A0A5E5BJN2-F1
#
_cell.length_a   1.000
_cell.length_b   1.000
_cell.length_c   1.000
_cell.angle_alpha   90.00
_cell.angle_beta   90.00
_cell.angle_gamma   90.00
#
_symmetry.space_group_name_H-M   'P 1'
#
loop_
_entity.id
_entity.type
_entity.pdbx_description
1 polymer ?
#
loop_
_entity_poly.entity_id
_entity_poly.type
_entity_poly.pdbx_seq_one_letter_code
_entity_poly.pdbx_strand_id
1 'polypeptide(L)' 'MTPQATLLRRFGGDISSNTLAASVVRVALAVQPVINLMRDVLLESDLIYGDETTFQVLKEAGRRP' A
#
# COMPACT_ATOMS: atom_id res chain seq x y z
N MET A 1 8.75 10.68 -12.07
CA MET A 1 9.39 10.25 -10.80
C MET A 1 8.29 10.07 -9.77
N THR A 2 8.23 8.93 -9.07
CA THR A 2 7.14 8.70 -8.10
C THR A 2 7.24 9.67 -6.91
N PRO A 3 6.12 10.02 -6.24
CA PRO A 3 6.13 10.90 -5.07
C PRO A 3 7.09 10.42 -3.97
N GLN A 4 7.17 9.10 -3.76
CA GLN A 4 7.99 8.47 -2.74
C GLN A 4 9.50 8.56 -3.07
N ALA A 5 9.91 8.32 -4.32
CA ALA A 5 11.31 8.50 -4.74
C ALA A 5 11.75 9.97 -4.64
N THR A 6 10.81 10.90 -4.87
CA THR A 6 11.04 12.34 -4.70
C THR A 6 11.27 12.72 -3.23
N LEU A 7 10.52 12.11 -2.32
CA LEU A 7 10.70 12.33 -0.88
C LEU A 7 12.04 11.78 -0.38
N LEU A 8 12.42 10.56 -0.79
CA LEU A 8 13.72 9.97 -0.43
C LEU A 8 14.91 10.84 -0.88
N ARG A 9 14.82 11.43 -2.08
CA ARG A 9 15.84 12.34 -2.60
C ARG A 9 16.00 13.61 -1.76
N ARG A 10 14.93 14.11 -1.14
CA ARG A 10 15.00 15.27 -0.22
C ARG A 10 15.81 14.97 1.05
N PHE A 11 15.92 13.70 1.43
CA PHE A 11 16.69 13.25 2.59
C PHE A 11 18.05 12.65 2.22
N GLY A 12 18.54 12.91 0.99
CA GLY A 12 19.85 12.42 0.51
C GLY A 12 19.85 10.98 -0.01
N GLY A 13 18.70 10.33 -0.12
CA GLY A 13 18.58 9.00 -0.72
C GLY A 13 18.36 9.07 -2.22
N ASP A 14 19.29 8.53 -3.02
CA ASP A 14 19.11 8.37 -4.47
C ASP A 14 18.72 6.91 -4.80
N ILE A 15 17.44 6.70 -5.09
CA ILE A 15 16.90 5.39 -5.45
C ILE A 15 15.95 5.53 -6.65
N SER A 16 16.12 4.64 -7.64
CA SER A 16 15.25 4.64 -8.80
C SER A 16 13.81 4.28 -8.40
N SER A 17 12.82 4.83 -9.11
CA SER A 17 11.40 4.48 -8.88
C SER A 17 11.12 2.98 -9.05
N ASN A 18 11.82 2.31 -9.97
CA ASN A 18 11.68 0.87 -10.18
C ASN A 18 12.24 0.06 -9.00
N THR A 19 13.42 0.45 -8.50
CA THR A 19 14.03 -0.19 -7.33
C THR A 19 13.14 -0.02 -6.10
N LEU A 20 12.55 1.16 -5.93
CA LEU A 20 11.61 1.43 -4.84
C LEU A 20 10.34 0.56 -4.97
N ALA A 21 9.74 0.49 -6.15
CA ALA A 21 8.55 -0.33 -6.39
C ALA A 21 8.83 -1.83 -6.09
N ALA A 22 9.93 -2.37 -6.60
CA ALA A 22 10.33 -3.75 -6.33
C ALA A 22 10.58 -4.00 -4.83
N SER A 23 11.10 -3.01 -4.12
CA SER A 23 11.33 -3.12 -2.66
C SER A 23 10.02 -3.13 -1.88
N VAL A 24 9.05 -2.29 -2.25
CA VAL A 24 7.71 -2.29 -1.64
C VAL A 24 7.00 -3.63 -1.86
N VAL A 25 7.12 -4.23 -3.06
CA VAL A 25 6.56 -5.57 -3.33
C VAL A 25 7.17 -6.63 -2.42
N ARG A 26 8.50 -6.60 -2.20
CA ARG A 26 9.15 -7.54 -1.27
C ARG A 26 8.68 -7.37 0.17
N VAL A 27 8.49 -6.13 0.62
CA VAL A 27 7.94 -5.85 1.95
C VAL A 27 6.51 -6.39 2.07
N ALA A 28 5.67 -6.24 1.04
CA ALA A 28 4.31 -6.77 1.05
C ALA A 28 4.28 -8.29 1.28
N LEU A 29 5.19 -9.04 0.64
CA LEU A 29 5.32 -10.48 0.87
C LEU A 29 5.71 -10.80 2.32
N ALA A 30 6.64 -10.05 2.90
CA ALA A 30 7.07 -10.23 4.28
C ALA A 30 5.97 -9.89 5.31
N VAL A 31 5.06 -8.97 4.97
CA VAL A 31 3.95 -8.52 5.84
C VAL A 31 2.74 -9.47 5.79
N GLN A 32 2.66 -10.37 4.81
CA GLN A 32 1.53 -11.31 4.65
C GLN A 32 1.09 -12.04 5.93
N PRO A 33 2.00 -12.54 6.81
CA PRO A 33 1.59 -13.21 8.05
C PRO A 33 0.79 -12.30 8.99
N VAL A 34 1.12 -11.00 9.06
CA VAL A 34 0.39 -10.03 9.89
C VAL A 34 -1.01 -9.80 9.32
N ILE A 35 -1.14 -9.69 8.00
CA ILE A 35 -2.45 -9.57 7.32
C ILE A 35 -3.32 -10.80 7.61
N ASN A 36 -2.73 -11.99 7.56
CA ASN A 36 -3.46 -13.23 7.87
C ASN A 36 -3.95 -13.22 9.32
N LEU A 37 -3.08 -12.91 10.29
CA LEU A 37 -3.47 -12.83 11.70
C LEU A 37 -4.59 -11.82 11.95
N MET A 38 -4.49 -10.62 11.36
CA MET A 38 -5.55 -9.60 11.48
C MET A 38 -6.88 -10.10 10.91
N ARG A 39 -6.85 -10.86 9.80
CA ARG A 39 -8.04 -11.47 9.21
C ARG A 39 -8.63 -12.55 10.12
N ASP A 40 -7.80 -13.41 10.68
CA ASP A 40 -8.25 -14.50 11.56
C ASP A 40 -8.97 -13.91 12.78
N VAL A 41 -8.37 -12.92 13.46
CA VAL A 41 -8.98 -12.21 14.60
C VAL A 41 -10.26 -11.48 14.20
N LEU A 42 -10.30 -10.85 13.04
CA LEU A 42 -11.50 -10.18 12.53
C LEU A 42 -12.65 -11.17 12.31
N LEU A 43 -12.36 -12.35 11.76
CA LEU A 43 -13.37 -13.36 11.42
C LEU A 43 -13.84 -14.19 12.63
N GLU A 44 -13.10 -14.19 13.72
CA GLU A 44 -13.52 -14.75 15.02
C GLU A 44 -14.50 -13.85 15.78
N SER A 45 -14.68 -12.60 15.34
CA SER A 45 -15.52 -11.61 16.05
C SER A 45 -17.01 -11.83 15.81
N ASP A 46 -17.83 -11.77 16.86
CA ASP A 46 -19.30 -11.89 16.79
C ASP A 46 -19.97 -10.78 15.94
N LEU A 47 -19.29 -9.64 15.81
CA LEU A 47 -19.73 -8.49 15.03
C LEU A 47 -18.56 -7.89 14.27
N ILE A 48 -18.72 -7.69 12.97
CA ILE A 48 -17.73 -7.09 12.08
C ILE A 48 -18.27 -5.76 11.55
N TYR A 49 -17.52 -4.69 11.73
CA TYR A 49 -17.80 -3.39 11.13
C TYR A 49 -17.03 -3.25 9.81
N GLY A 50 -17.69 -2.76 8.77
CA GLY A 50 -17.08 -2.45 7.49
C GLY A 50 -17.35 -1.01 7.10
N ASP A 51 -16.35 -0.36 6.52
CA ASP A 51 -16.47 0.95 5.90
C ASP A 51 -15.91 0.89 4.49
N GLU A 52 -16.52 1.63 3.56
CA GLU A 52 -16.08 1.70 2.18
C GLU A 52 -15.30 2.99 1.94
N THR A 53 -14.09 2.86 1.43
CA THR A 53 -13.32 3.99 0.90
C THR A 53 -13.01 3.72 -0.57
N THR A 54 -13.59 4.53 -1.47
CA THR A 54 -13.32 4.39 -2.91
C THR A 54 -11.95 4.98 -3.26
N PHE A 55 -11.21 4.33 -4.17
CA PHE A 55 -9.89 4.78 -4.60
C PHE A 55 -9.61 4.46 -6.07
N GLN A 56 -9.25 5.51 -6.81
CA GLN A 56 -8.88 5.37 -8.20
C GLN A 56 -7.43 4.89 -8.34
N VAL A 57 -7.27 3.66 -8.83
CA VAL A 57 -5.98 3.01 -9.08
C VAL A 57 -5.20 3.71 -10.20
N LEU A 58 -5.70 3.66 -11.44
CA LEU A 58 -5.13 4.40 -12.56
C LEU A 58 -5.74 5.80 -12.60
N LYS A 59 -4.89 6.83 -12.56
CA LYS A 59 -5.31 8.23 -12.61
C LYS A 59 -5.74 8.61 -14.03
N GLU A 60 -6.97 8.23 -14.37
CA GLU A 60 -7.70 8.55 -15.60
C GLU A 60 -8.44 9.89 -15.44
N ALA A 61 -8.39 10.73 -16.47
CA ALA A 61 -9.05 12.04 -16.46
C ALA A 61 -10.58 11.88 -16.36
N GLY A 62 -11.20 12.67 -15.48
CA GLY A 62 -12.67 12.72 -15.32
C GLY A 62 -13.29 11.52 -14.58
N ARG A 63 -12.49 10.55 -14.11
CA ARG A 63 -13.00 9.41 -13.36
C ARG A 63 -13.00 9.71 -11.86
N ARG A 64 -14.12 9.40 -11.20
CA ARG A 64 -14.28 9.54 -9.75
C ARG A 64 -13.39 8.52 -9.01
N PRO A 65 -13.02 8.77 -7.74
CA PRO A 65 -12.25 7.85 -6.91
C PRO A 65 -12.86 6.46 -6.85
#